data_AF-A0A7S2LFT1-F1
#
_entry.id   AF-A0A7S2LFT1-F1
#
_cell.length_a   1.000
_cell.length_b   1.000
_cell.length_c   1.000
_cell.angle_alpha   90.00
_cell.angle_beta   90.00
_cell.angle_gamma   90.00
#
_symmetry.space_group_name_H-M   'P 1'
#
loop_
_entity.id
_entity.type
_entity.pdbx_description
1 polymer ?
#
loop_
_entity_poly.entity_id
_entity_poly.type
_entity_poly.pdbx_seq_one_letter_code
_entity_poly.pdbx_strand_id
1 'polypeptide(L)'
;MMPCCSKTICNGCDYANKIRELEGQLQQKCPQERLQPTCPFCRHPAPNSEEGIKKNFMKRVDVNDPIAICDMGTMRGEEGDVDSAIEYWTKAAALGNIVAHHNLACMYRKGQCVEKDAKKELHHWEEAAIGGNPSARYHLGCYESERFKYERAVKHWIIAANLGDD
;
A
#
# COMPACT_ATOMS: atom_id res chain seq x y z
N MET A 1 2.95 -7.26 -7.17
CA MET A 1 3.57 -7.73 -5.91
C MET A 1 2.93 -9.04 -5.53
N MET A 2 3.73 -10.02 -5.11
CA MET A 2 3.22 -11.34 -4.74
C MET A 2 3.11 -11.49 -3.21
N PRO A 3 1.99 -12.01 -2.68
CA PRO A 3 1.84 -12.22 -1.25
C PRO A 3 2.59 -13.47 -0.78
N CYS A 4 3.61 -13.27 0.07
CA CYS A 4 4.19 -14.32 0.90
C CYS A 4 3.34 -14.49 2.18
N CYS A 5 3.57 -15.57 2.94
CA CYS A 5 2.93 -15.79 4.23
C CYS A 5 3.22 -14.71 5.28
N SER A 6 4.25 -13.87 5.08
CA SER A 6 4.69 -12.86 6.05
C SER A 6 4.72 -11.42 5.52
N LYS A 7 4.94 -11.19 4.22
CA LYS A 7 5.04 -9.86 3.59
C LYS A 7 4.66 -9.91 2.10
N THR A 8 4.45 -8.75 1.45
CA THR A 8 4.50 -8.66 -0.01
C THR A 8 5.94 -8.66 -0.52
N ILE A 9 6.13 -9.20 -1.72
CA ILE A 9 7.40 -9.18 -2.45
C ILE A 9 7.26 -8.18 -3.62
N CYS A 10 8.25 -7.30 -3.80
CA CYS A 10 8.26 -6.36 -4.91
C CYS A 10 8.41 -7.09 -6.26
N ASN A 11 7.93 -6.49 -7.34
CA ASN A 11 7.97 -7.12 -8.67
C ASN A 11 9.40 -7.45 -9.11
N GLY A 12 10.40 -6.64 -8.72
CA GLY A 12 11.80 -6.90 -9.01
C GLY A 12 12.33 -8.15 -8.29
N CYS A 13 12.01 -8.32 -7.01
CA CYS A 13 12.39 -9.52 -6.24
C CYS A 13 11.67 -10.77 -6.76
N ASP A 14 10.40 -10.65 -7.15
CA ASP A 14 9.65 -11.74 -7.77
C ASP A 14 10.24 -12.14 -9.12
N TYR A 15 10.58 -11.16 -9.96
CA TYR A 15 11.25 -11.38 -11.24
C TYR A 15 12.63 -12.03 -11.06
N ALA A 16 13.46 -11.52 -10.16
CA ALA A 16 14.78 -12.10 -9.86
C ALA A 16 14.66 -13.55 -9.37
N ASN A 17 13.63 -13.86 -8.58
CA ASN A 17 13.34 -15.23 -8.16
C ASN A 17 13.03 -16.13 -9.35
N LYS A 18 12.15 -15.67 -10.24
CA LYS A 18 11.75 -16.40 -11.45
C LYS A 18 12.94 -16.70 -12.35
N ILE A 19 13.83 -15.73 -12.56
CA ILE A 19 15.06 -15.92 -13.35
C ILE A 19 15.94 -17.00 -12.73
N ARG A 20 16.21 -16.93 -11.43
CA ARG A 20 17.00 -17.94 -10.71
C ARG A 20 16.40 -19.34 -10.81
N GLU A 21 15.08 -19.47 -10.66
CA GLU A 21 14.40 -20.75 -10.79
C GLU A 21 14.51 -21.31 -12.21
N LEU A 22 14.38 -20.47 -13.24
CA LEU A 22 14.59 -20.85 -14.64
C LEU A 22 16.04 -21.28 -14.92
N GLU A 23 17.02 -20.54 -14.41
CA GLU A 23 18.45 -20.88 -14.53
C GLU A 23 18.80 -22.18 -13.79
N GLY A 24 18.21 -22.40 -12.61
CA GLY A 24 18.36 -23.64 -11.85
C GLY A 24 17.71 -24.84 -12.56
N GLN A 25 16.60 -24.63 -13.26
CA GLN A 25 15.96 -25.65 -14.12
C GLN A 25 16.83 -26.02 -15.33
N LEU A 26 17.58 -25.08 -15.91
CA LEU A 26 18.57 -25.39 -16.96
C LEU A 26 19.72 -26.29 -16.47
N GLN A 27 19.99 -26.29 -15.16
CA GLN A 27 21.04 -27.11 -14.52
C GLN A 27 20.51 -28.46 -14.00
N GLN A 28 19.21 -28.60 -13.74
CA GLN A 28 18.59 -29.84 -13.25
C GLN A 28 18.12 -30.74 -14.41
N LYS A 29 18.69 -31.95 -14.50
CA LYS A 29 18.48 -32.95 -15.57
C LYS A 29 17.07 -33.56 -15.70
N CYS A 30 16.04 -33.05 -15.01
CA CYS A 30 14.69 -33.62 -15.05
C CYS A 30 13.66 -32.60 -15.58
N PRO A 31 13.25 -32.68 -16.86
CA PRO A 31 12.34 -31.72 -17.50
C PRO A 31 10.88 -31.74 -17.02
N GLN A 32 10.52 -32.61 -16.07
CA GLN A 32 9.14 -33.05 -15.86
C GLN A 32 8.50 -32.62 -14.53
N GLU A 33 9.27 -32.11 -13.56
CA GLU A 33 8.69 -31.54 -12.35
C GLU A 33 8.66 -30.02 -12.47
N ARG A 34 7.49 -29.49 -12.83
CA ARG A 34 7.24 -28.05 -12.83
C ARG A 34 7.32 -27.57 -11.37
N LEU A 35 8.52 -27.18 -10.92
CA LEU A 35 8.72 -26.72 -9.53
C LEU A 35 7.76 -25.56 -9.26
N GLN A 36 6.93 -25.72 -8.23
CA GLN A 36 6.07 -24.66 -7.73
C GLN A 36 6.96 -23.46 -7.37
N PRO A 37 6.66 -22.25 -7.88
CA PRO A 37 7.48 -21.08 -7.59
C PRO A 37 7.54 -20.88 -6.08
N THR A 38 8.72 -20.54 -5.55
CA THR A 38 8.93 -20.38 -4.11
C THR A 38 9.16 -18.92 -3.74
N CYS A 39 8.89 -18.53 -2.51
CA CYS A 39 9.23 -17.19 -2.03
C CYS A 39 10.77 -16.98 -2.05
N PRO A 40 11.30 -15.89 -2.63
CA PRO A 40 12.74 -15.63 -2.67
C PRO A 40 13.40 -15.53 -1.30
N PHE A 41 12.63 -15.17 -0.27
CA PHE A 41 13.11 -14.98 1.09
C PHE A 41 13.00 -16.26 1.93
N CYS A 42 11.80 -16.83 2.04
CA CYS A 42 11.56 -17.97 2.96
C CYS A 42 11.51 -19.33 2.27
N ARG A 43 11.65 -19.39 0.93
CA ARG A 43 11.62 -20.60 0.10
C ARG A 43 10.35 -21.45 0.22
N HIS A 44 9.32 -20.97 0.91
CA HIS A 44 8.03 -21.65 0.93
C HIS A 44 7.38 -21.59 -0.45
N PRO A 45 6.64 -22.64 -0.85
CA PRO A 45 5.92 -22.62 -2.11
C PRO A 45 4.91 -21.47 -2.14
N ALA A 46 4.91 -20.71 -3.23
CA ALA A 46 3.96 -19.65 -3.50
C ALA A 46 2.58 -20.26 -3.73
N PRO A 47 1.50 -19.63 -3.24
CA PRO A 47 0.16 -20.14 -3.44
C PRO A 47 -0.18 -20.14 -4.93
N ASN A 48 -0.74 -21.25 -5.43
CA ASN A 48 -1.17 -21.44 -6.81
C ASN A 48 -2.69 -21.49 -6.96
N SER A 49 -3.43 -21.31 -5.86
CA SER A 49 -4.89 -21.21 -5.84
C SER A 49 -5.32 -19.91 -5.17
N GLU A 50 -6.52 -19.45 -5.50
CA GLU A 50 -7.13 -18.27 -4.90
C GLU A 50 -7.29 -18.43 -3.38
N GLU A 51 -7.67 -19.62 -2.91
CA GLU A 51 -7.76 -19.92 -1.47
C GLU A 51 -6.41 -19.82 -0.78
N GLY A 52 -5.34 -20.26 -1.44
CA GLY A 52 -3.98 -20.14 -0.93
C GLY A 52 -3.54 -18.68 -0.82
N ILE A 53 -3.86 -17.86 -1.83
CA ILE A 53 -3.58 -16.42 -1.83
C ILE A 53 -4.35 -15.74 -0.70
N LYS A 54 -5.65 -16.01 -0.58
CA LYS A 54 -6.51 -15.47 0.48
C LYS A 54 -6.04 -15.88 1.86
N LYS A 55 -5.64 -17.14 2.05
CA LYS A 55 -5.08 -17.64 3.32
C LYS A 55 -3.79 -16.91 3.70
N ASN A 56 -2.88 -16.69 2.74
CA ASN A 56 -1.66 -15.94 2.99
C ASN A 56 -1.94 -14.46 3.29
N PHE A 57 -2.91 -13.87 2.59
CA PHE A 57 -3.37 -12.52 2.85
C PHE A 57 -3.92 -12.38 4.28
N MET A 58 -4.85 -13.26 4.69
CA MET A 58 -5.42 -13.22 6.05
C MET A 58 -4.36 -13.40 7.13
N LYS A 59 -3.39 -14.30 6.94
CA LYS A 59 -2.25 -14.42 7.88
C LYS A 59 -1.50 -13.11 8.08
N ARG A 60 -1.31 -12.32 7.00
CA ARG A 60 -0.66 -11.01 7.08
C ARG A 60 -1.52 -10.00 7.86
N VAL A 61 -2.83 -10.03 7.65
CA VAL A 61 -3.78 -9.22 8.43
C VAL A 61 -3.72 -9.58 9.91
N ASP A 62 -3.69 -10.87 10.25
CA ASP A 62 -3.65 -11.38 11.62
C ASP A 62 -2.39 -10.95 12.39
N VAL A 63 -1.25 -10.86 11.71
CA VAL A 63 0.03 -10.39 12.30
C VAL A 63 0.23 -8.89 12.20
N ASN A 64 -0.82 -8.14 11.86
CA ASN A 64 -0.80 -6.69 11.71
C ASN A 64 0.19 -6.15 10.66
N ASP A 65 0.31 -6.81 9.50
CA ASP A 65 1.01 -6.23 8.35
C ASP A 65 0.27 -4.96 7.90
N PRO A 66 0.89 -3.76 7.98
CA PRO A 66 0.24 -2.50 7.63
C PRO A 66 -0.27 -2.45 6.19
N ILE A 67 0.41 -3.13 5.26
CA ILE A 67 -0.01 -3.18 3.85
C ILE A 67 -1.27 -4.04 3.74
N ALA A 68 -1.26 -5.24 4.32
CA ALA A 68 -2.41 -6.15 4.24
C ALA A 68 -3.66 -5.57 4.94
N ILE A 69 -3.50 -4.90 6.08
CA ILE A 69 -4.59 -4.19 6.76
C ILE A 69 -5.13 -3.06 5.87
N CYS A 70 -4.26 -2.28 5.23
CA CYS A 70 -4.70 -1.22 4.32
C CYS A 70 -5.47 -1.78 3.12
N ASP A 71 -4.96 -2.85 2.50
CA ASP A 71 -5.61 -3.55 1.39
C ASP A 71 -6.98 -4.08 1.80
N MET A 72 -7.12 -4.60 3.04
CA MET A 72 -8.41 -5.02 3.60
C MET A 72 -9.38 -3.85 3.68
N GLY A 73 -8.93 -2.68 4.16
CA GLY A 73 -9.75 -1.48 4.19
C GLY A 73 -10.21 -1.05 2.79
N THR A 74 -9.32 -1.10 1.80
CA THR A 74 -9.66 -0.78 0.40
C THR A 74 -10.73 -1.73 -0.14
N MET A 75 -10.59 -3.03 0.06
CA MET A 75 -11.59 -4.01 -0.37
C MET A 75 -12.96 -3.77 0.28
N ARG A 76 -13.01 -3.48 1.58
CA ARG A 76 -14.27 -3.15 2.28
C ARG A 76 -14.92 -1.89 1.70
N GLY A 77 -14.12 -0.88 1.39
CA GLY A 77 -14.62 0.35 0.77
C GLY A 77 -15.21 0.10 -0.63
N GLU A 78 -14.56 -0.73 -1.44
CA GLU A 78 -15.06 -1.13 -2.77
C GLU A 78 -16.34 -1.98 -2.70
N GLU A 79 -16.49 -2.79 -1.65
CA GLU A 79 -17.72 -3.53 -1.32
C GLU A 79 -18.86 -2.62 -0.81
N GLY A 80 -18.57 -1.33 -0.56
CA GLY A 80 -19.52 -0.35 -0.02
C GLY A 80 -19.59 -0.33 1.52
N ASP A 81 -18.79 -1.14 2.21
CA ASP A 81 -18.66 -1.14 3.67
C ASP A 81 -17.62 -0.10 4.11
N VAL A 82 -18.03 1.17 4.04
CA VAL A 82 -17.16 2.33 4.29
C VAL A 82 -16.72 2.41 5.76
N ASP A 83 -17.57 2.01 6.69
CA ASP A 83 -17.25 2.07 8.12
C ASP A 83 -16.11 1.10 8.45
N SER A 84 -16.21 -0.15 8.00
CA SER A 84 -15.11 -1.11 8.12
C SER A 84 -13.85 -0.61 7.41
N ALA A 85 -13.98 0.01 6.23
CA ALA A 85 -12.83 0.56 5.49
C ALA A 85 -12.06 1.59 6.34
N ILE A 86 -12.77 2.51 6.99
CA ILE A 86 -12.19 3.53 7.87
C ILE A 86 -11.51 2.87 9.08
N GLU A 87 -12.11 1.85 9.69
CA GLU A 87 -11.49 1.13 10.81
C GLU A 87 -10.16 0.48 10.40
N TYR A 88 -10.15 -0.23 9.27
CA TYR A 88 -8.93 -0.86 8.76
C TYR A 88 -7.88 0.18 8.37
N TRP A 89 -8.24 1.24 7.66
CA TRP A 89 -7.28 2.30 7.32
C TRP A 89 -6.76 3.01 8.57
N THR A 90 -7.59 3.26 9.58
CA THR A 90 -7.14 3.85 10.86
C THR A 90 -6.11 2.95 11.53
N LYS A 91 -6.36 1.63 11.57
CA LYS A 91 -5.41 0.65 12.12
C LYS A 91 -4.11 0.60 11.30
N ALA A 92 -4.19 0.61 9.98
CA ALA A 92 -3.00 0.60 9.11
C ALA A 92 -2.19 1.90 9.22
N ALA A 93 -2.87 3.06 9.32
CA ALA A 93 -2.25 4.37 9.53
C ALA A 93 -1.49 4.42 10.86
N ALA A 94 -2.07 3.89 11.94
CA ALA A 94 -1.39 3.77 13.23
C ALA A 94 -0.12 2.89 13.18
N LEU A 95 0.00 2.03 12.16
CA LEU A 95 1.19 1.21 11.88
C LEU A 95 2.14 1.86 10.86
N GLY A 96 1.91 3.12 10.49
CA GLY A 96 2.73 3.89 9.56
C GLY A 96 2.41 3.65 8.08
N ASN A 97 1.26 3.08 7.74
CA ASN A 97 0.88 2.92 6.34
C ASN A 97 0.51 4.27 5.70
N ILE A 98 1.31 4.68 4.73
CA ILE A 98 1.19 5.94 4.01
C ILE A 98 -0.07 6.01 3.14
N VAL A 99 -0.42 4.89 2.50
CA VAL A 99 -1.62 4.79 1.64
C VAL A 99 -2.88 4.89 2.51
N ALA A 100 -2.87 4.28 3.71
CA ALA A 100 -3.97 4.39 4.65
C ALA A 100 -4.20 5.83 5.11
N HIS A 101 -3.12 6.57 5.41
CA HIS A 101 -3.22 8.00 5.69
C HIS A 101 -3.83 8.78 4.51
N HIS A 102 -3.37 8.53 3.28
CA HIS A 102 -3.94 9.15 2.09
C HIS A 102 -5.45 8.87 1.96
N ASN A 103 -5.87 7.61 2.14
CA ASN A 103 -7.27 7.21 2.05
C ASN A 103 -8.13 7.90 3.12
N LEU A 104 -7.67 7.94 4.38
CA LEU A 104 -8.39 8.64 5.46
C LEU A 104 -8.53 10.13 5.18
N ALA A 105 -7.48 10.79 4.66
CA ALA A 105 -7.55 12.20 4.30
C ALA A 105 -8.61 12.45 3.21
N CYS A 106 -8.66 11.59 2.19
CA CYS A 106 -9.70 11.62 1.16
C CYS A 106 -11.12 11.42 1.73
N MET A 107 -11.29 10.56 2.74
CA MET A 107 -12.58 10.34 3.40
C MET A 107 -13.06 11.59 4.15
N TYR A 108 -12.20 12.18 4.99
CA TYR A 108 -12.54 13.41 5.72
C TYR A 108 -12.75 14.62 4.80
N ARG A 109 -12.13 14.65 3.62
CA ARG A 109 -12.36 15.69 2.60
C ARG A 109 -13.75 15.57 1.97
N LYS A 110 -14.09 14.36 1.51
CA LYS A 110 -15.35 14.11 0.80
C LYS A 110 -16.55 14.22 1.73
N GLY A 111 -16.38 13.86 3.00
CA GLY A 111 -17.47 13.80 3.96
C GLY A 111 -18.47 12.68 3.64
N GLN A 112 -18.01 11.62 2.97
CA GLN A 112 -18.83 10.44 2.68
C GLN A 112 -18.73 9.50 3.88
N CYS A 113 -19.86 9.24 4.55
CA CYS A 113 -20.00 8.41 5.75
C CYS A 113 -19.31 8.93 7.03
N VAL A 114 -18.32 9.82 6.93
CA VAL A 114 -17.78 10.62 8.04
C VAL A 114 -18.12 12.09 7.87
N GLU A 115 -18.33 12.81 8.98
CA GLU A 115 -18.40 14.26 8.93
C GLU A 115 -17.08 14.83 8.38
N LYS A 116 -17.19 15.88 7.55
CA LYS A 116 -16.02 16.59 7.07
C LYS A 116 -15.24 17.15 8.26
N ASP A 117 -13.97 16.82 8.35
CA ASP A 117 -13.09 17.29 9.42
C ASP A 117 -11.77 17.75 8.83
N ALA A 118 -11.68 19.06 8.57
CA ALA A 118 -10.52 19.69 7.97
C ALA A 118 -9.22 19.50 8.79
N LYS A 119 -9.35 19.29 10.11
CA LYS A 119 -8.17 19.05 10.96
C LYS A 119 -7.65 17.64 10.78
N LYS A 120 -8.55 16.64 10.73
CA LYS A 120 -8.17 15.24 10.48
C LYS A 120 -7.69 15.00 9.05
N GLU A 121 -8.35 15.64 8.08
CA GLU A 121 -7.87 15.81 6.70
C GLU A 121 -6.38 16.19 6.70
N LEU A 122 -6.08 17.36 7.29
CA LEU A 122 -4.74 17.96 7.26
C LEU A 122 -3.73 17.08 7.97
N HIS A 123 -4.07 16.57 9.15
CA HIS A 123 -3.22 15.65 9.90
C HIS A 123 -2.81 14.43 9.07
N HIS A 124 -3.76 13.78 8.39
CA HIS A 124 -3.44 12.60 7.59
C HIS A 124 -2.65 12.94 6.33
N TRP A 125 -2.85 14.11 5.71
CA TRP A 125 -1.96 14.55 4.63
C TRP A 125 -0.55 14.86 5.10
N GLU A 126 -0.38 15.46 6.28
CA GLU A 126 0.94 15.69 6.86
C GLU A 126 1.68 14.37 7.08
N GLU A 127 1.04 13.37 7.69
CA GLU A 127 1.63 12.04 7.90
C GLU A 127 1.97 11.35 6.57
N ALA A 128 1.06 11.36 5.59
CA ALA A 128 1.31 10.78 4.28
C ALA A 128 2.44 11.51 3.53
N ALA A 129 2.52 12.83 3.64
CA ALA A 129 3.56 13.65 3.03
C ALA A 129 4.94 13.47 3.67
N ILE A 130 4.99 13.21 4.99
CA ILE A 130 6.22 12.80 5.70
C ILE A 130 6.69 11.44 5.16
N GLY A 131 5.76 10.51 4.94
CA GLY A 131 6.03 9.22 4.33
C GLY A 131 6.37 9.25 2.83
N GLY A 132 6.34 10.42 2.19
CA GLY A 132 6.69 10.57 0.77
C GLY A 132 5.55 10.29 -0.20
N ASN A 133 4.28 10.36 0.23
CA ASN A 133 3.16 10.36 -0.70
C ASN A 133 3.12 11.68 -1.49
N PRO A 134 3.19 11.64 -2.83
CA PRO A 134 3.32 12.86 -3.61
C PRO A 134 1.98 13.61 -3.74
N SER A 135 0.85 12.89 -3.85
CA SER A 135 -0.48 13.50 -3.84
C SER A 135 -0.79 14.22 -2.52
N ALA A 136 -0.32 13.69 -1.39
CA ALA A 136 -0.43 14.36 -0.10
C ALA A 136 0.38 15.66 -0.06
N ARG A 137 1.61 15.65 -0.62
CA ARG A 137 2.41 16.86 -0.79
C ARG A 137 1.69 17.88 -1.67
N TYR A 138 1.09 17.44 -2.78
CA TYR A 138 0.31 18.32 -3.65
C TYR A 138 -0.85 18.99 -2.91
N HIS A 139 -1.63 18.22 -2.15
CA HIS A 139 -2.75 18.73 -1.38
C HIS A 139 -2.33 19.71 -0.27
N LEU A 140 -1.20 19.47 0.41
CA LEU A 140 -0.63 20.45 1.35
C LEU A 140 -0.21 21.75 0.66
N GLY A 141 0.28 21.65 -0.58
CA GLY A 141 0.58 22.82 -1.40
C GLY A 141 -0.68 23.65 -1.72
N CYS A 142 -1.77 22.99 -2.13
CA CYS A 142 -3.07 23.64 -2.32
C CYS A 142 -3.56 24.30 -1.03
N TYR A 143 -3.48 23.59 0.10
CA TYR A 143 -3.89 24.11 1.41
C TYR A 143 -3.13 25.37 1.82
N GLU A 144 -1.80 25.42 1.66
CA GLU A 144 -1.03 26.62 1.98
C GLU A 144 -1.28 27.75 0.96
N SER A 145 -1.55 27.42 -0.31
CA SER A 145 -1.87 28.39 -1.37
C SER A 145 -3.21 29.09 -1.12
N GLU A 146 -4.24 28.36 -0.72
CA GLU A 146 -5.56 28.91 -0.33
C GLU A 146 -5.44 29.90 0.84
N ARG A 147 -4.36 29.81 1.62
CA ARG A 147 -4.05 30.69 2.75
C ARG A 147 -3.00 31.75 2.42
N PHE A 148 -2.75 31.98 1.13
CA PHE A 148 -1.81 32.98 0.60
C PHE A 148 -0.36 32.76 1.02
N LYS A 149 0.02 31.54 1.43
CA LYS A 149 1.40 31.17 1.83
C LYS A 149 2.13 30.52 0.66
N TYR A 150 2.30 31.29 -0.41
CA TYR A 150 2.79 30.80 -1.69
C TYR A 150 4.20 30.19 -1.62
N GLU A 151 5.11 30.75 -0.82
CA GLU A 151 6.45 30.18 -0.67
C GLU A 151 6.42 28.75 -0.09
N ARG A 152 5.49 28.46 0.82
CA ARG A 152 5.33 27.11 1.37
C ARG A 152 4.65 26.21 0.35
N ALA A 153 3.61 26.71 -0.31
CA ALA A 153 2.89 25.97 -1.35
C ALA A 153 3.84 25.47 -2.46
N VAL A 154 4.69 26.36 -2.98
CA VAL A 154 5.68 26.01 -4.02
C VAL A 154 6.65 24.93 -3.54
N LYS A 155 7.12 24.98 -2.29
CA LYS A 155 7.97 23.91 -1.74
C LYS A 155 7.26 22.57 -1.72
N HIS A 156 6.00 22.54 -1.31
CA HIS A 156 5.19 21.32 -1.32
C HIS A 156 5.01 20.76 -2.74
N TRP A 157 4.67 21.61 -3.71
CA TRP A 157 4.50 21.19 -5.11
C TRP A 157 5.80 20.72 -5.77
N ILE A 158 6.94 21.38 -5.51
CA ILE A 158 8.25 20.91 -6.01
C ILE A 158 8.57 19.52 -5.46
N ILE A 159 8.29 19.27 -4.18
CA ILE A 159 8.51 17.94 -3.59
C ILE A 159 7.57 16.90 -4.23
N ALA A 160 6.29 17.24 -4.42
CA ALA A 160 5.32 16.36 -5.08
C ALA A 160 5.79 15.96 -6.50
N ALA A 161 6.19 16.94 -7.32
CA ALA A 161 6.69 16.71 -8.66
C ALA A 161 7.96 15.83 -8.67
N ASN A 162 8.91 16.07 -7.76
CA ASN A 162 10.11 15.25 -7.65
C ASN A 162 9.84 13.80 -7.22
N LEU A 163 8.69 13.55 -6.59
CA LEU A 163 8.26 12.22 -6.17
C LEU A 163 7.36 11.54 -7.24
N GLY A 164 7.07 12.19 -8.37
CA GLY A 164 6.35 11.62 -9.51
C GLY A 164 4.83 11.79 -9.49
N ASP A 165 4.32 12.87 -8.88
CA ASP A 165 2.93 13.33 -9.12
C ASP A 165 2.96 14.31 -10.29
N ASP A 166 2.65 13.76 -11.47
CA ASP A 166 2.72 14.42 -12.79
C ASP A 166 1.45 15.21 -13.14
#